data_AF-A0A957W6H3-F1
#
_entry.id   AF-A0A957W6H3-F1
#
_cell.length_a   1.000
_cell.length_b   1.000
_cell.length_c   1.000
_cell.angle_alpha   90.00
_cell.angle_beta   90.00
_cell.angle_gamma   90.00
#
_symmetry.space_group_name_H-M   'P 1'
#
loop_
_entity.id
_entity.type
_entity.pdbx_description
1 polymer ?
#
loop_
_entity_poly.entity_id
_entity_poly.type
_entity_poly.pdbx_seq_one_letter_code
_entity_poly.pdbx_strand_id
1 'polypeptide(L)'
;MLPTSKYYPLFEYLKQQPDSGLIELSLAEIEEILGQKLPVSAEVSRAWWANSATTQGRAWQEAGWLIDLPDLENKVIVFRPARITYRVSPIRKSVGWTGDQIKALREFAGWSQQELADRLAVRQQTISDWEVGNHTARRSMSKLLQMIAREVGFPYKTEPTEDDESQKTD
;
A
#
# COMPACT_ATOMS: atom_id res chain seq x y z
N MET A 1 1.32 -20.02 -19.14
CA MET A 1 2.01 -19.04 -20.01
C MET A 1 3.06 -19.78 -20.83
N LEU A 2 3.34 -19.38 -22.08
CA LEU A 2 4.35 -20.05 -22.90
C LEU A 2 5.77 -19.57 -22.54
N PRO A 3 6.80 -20.44 -22.52
CA PRO A 3 8.20 -20.08 -22.27
C PRO A 3 8.78 -19.03 -23.23
N THR A 4 8.20 -18.92 -24.43
CA THR A 4 8.59 -17.94 -25.46
C THR A 4 8.04 -16.55 -25.21
N SER A 5 7.18 -16.36 -24.20
CA SER A 5 6.61 -15.06 -23.90
C SER A 5 7.61 -14.18 -23.18
N LYS A 6 7.65 -12.90 -23.56
CA LYS A 6 8.56 -11.92 -22.94
C LYS A 6 8.35 -11.71 -21.43
N TYR A 7 7.16 -12.03 -20.90
CA TYR A 7 6.88 -11.94 -19.45
C TYR A 7 6.92 -13.31 -18.75
N TYR A 8 7.36 -14.36 -19.44
CA TYR A 8 7.52 -15.68 -18.85
C TYR A 8 8.46 -15.70 -17.63
N PRO A 9 9.60 -14.96 -17.61
CA PRO A 9 10.46 -14.92 -16.43
C PRO A 9 9.74 -14.40 -15.17
N LEU A 10 8.91 -13.37 -15.32
CA LEU A 10 8.10 -12.84 -14.22
C LEU A 10 7.03 -13.84 -13.77
N PHE A 11 6.39 -14.53 -14.70
CA PHE A 11 5.46 -15.62 -14.38
C PHE A 11 6.14 -16.72 -13.56
N GLU A 12 7.32 -17.19 -13.97
CA GLU A 12 8.06 -18.24 -13.27
C GLU A 12 8.51 -17.77 -11.87
N TYR A 13 9.03 -16.55 -11.77
CA TYR A 13 9.40 -15.96 -10.49
C TYR A 13 8.24 -15.95 -9.51
N LEU A 14 7.09 -15.39 -9.92
CA LEU A 14 5.89 -15.29 -9.08
C LEU A 14 5.35 -16.67 -8.69
N LYS A 15 5.40 -17.65 -9.59
CA LYS A 15 4.93 -19.01 -9.34
C LYS A 15 5.74 -19.75 -8.27
N GLN A 16 7.02 -19.39 -8.10
CA GLN A 16 7.90 -19.97 -7.07
C GLN A 16 7.72 -19.32 -5.69
N GLN A 17 7.06 -18.18 -5.61
CA GLN A 17 6.88 -17.47 -4.34
C GLN A 17 5.80 -18.13 -3.47
N PRO A 18 6.01 -18.17 -2.15
CA PRO A 18 4.99 -18.63 -1.22
C PRO A 18 3.78 -17.72 -1.28
N ASP A 19 2.62 -18.32 -1.12
CA ASP A 19 1.33 -17.67 -1.22
C ASP A 19 0.80 -17.07 0.07
N SER A 20 1.64 -17.06 1.11
CA SER A 20 1.30 -16.65 2.46
C SER A 20 1.33 -15.13 2.66
N GLY A 21 1.76 -14.35 1.66
CA GLY A 21 1.98 -12.91 1.82
C GLY A 21 1.94 -12.11 0.51
N LEU A 22 2.14 -10.80 0.66
CA LEU A 22 2.32 -9.87 -0.46
C LEU A 22 3.76 -9.93 -0.97
N ILE A 23 3.93 -9.70 -2.27
CA ILE A 23 5.25 -9.49 -2.87
C ILE A 23 5.30 -8.05 -3.34
N GLU A 24 6.27 -7.30 -2.86
CA GLU A 24 6.57 -5.96 -3.34
C GLU A 24 7.80 -6.03 -4.22
N LEU A 25 7.69 -5.54 -5.46
CA LEU A 25 8.82 -5.42 -6.39
C LEU A 25 8.86 -4.00 -6.94
N SER A 26 10.03 -3.40 -6.94
CA SER A 26 10.30 -2.20 -7.73
C SER A 26 10.27 -2.50 -9.23
N LEU A 27 10.04 -1.46 -10.05
CA LEU A 27 10.12 -1.60 -11.51
C LEU A 27 11.51 -2.09 -11.95
N ALA A 28 12.57 -1.69 -11.24
CA ALA A 28 13.92 -2.13 -11.52
C ALA A 28 14.11 -3.64 -11.26
N GLU A 29 13.59 -4.16 -10.15
CA GLU A 29 13.62 -5.60 -9.86
C GLU A 29 12.79 -6.39 -10.88
N ILE A 30 11.65 -5.85 -11.33
CA ILE A 30 10.85 -6.47 -12.38
C ILE A 30 11.63 -6.51 -13.69
N GLU A 31 12.33 -5.44 -14.06
CA GLU A 31 13.20 -5.41 -15.25
C GLU A 31 14.35 -6.41 -15.17
N GLU A 32 14.94 -6.57 -13.99
CA GLU A 32 15.98 -7.56 -13.73
C GLU A 32 15.47 -8.99 -13.89
N ILE A 33 14.30 -9.30 -13.32
CA ILE A 33 13.62 -10.59 -13.49
C ILE A 33 13.30 -10.84 -14.97
N LEU A 34 12.84 -9.82 -15.69
CA LEU A 34 12.50 -9.91 -17.11
C LEU A 34 13.73 -9.96 -18.04
N GLY A 35 14.91 -9.56 -17.55
CA GLY A 35 16.12 -9.38 -18.35
C GLY A 35 16.01 -8.29 -19.43
N GLN A 36 15.02 -7.40 -19.32
CA GLN A 36 14.76 -6.34 -20.30
C GLN A 36 14.05 -5.16 -19.66
N LYS A 37 14.16 -3.99 -20.30
CA LYS A 37 13.47 -2.77 -19.85
C LYS A 37 11.95 -2.88 -20.06
N LEU A 38 11.20 -2.38 -19.08
CA LEU A 38 9.76 -2.23 -19.18
C LEU A 38 9.44 -1.11 -20.18
N PRO A 39 8.32 -1.20 -20.90
CA PRO A 39 7.89 -0.09 -21.76
C PRO A 39 7.49 1.11 -20.90
N VAL A 40 7.64 2.33 -21.43
CA VAL A 40 7.24 3.58 -20.74
C VAL A 40 5.79 3.52 -20.21
N SER A 41 4.90 2.81 -20.91
CA SER A 41 3.51 2.61 -20.47
C SER A 41 3.38 1.87 -19.14
N ALA A 42 4.34 1.01 -18.78
CA ALA A 42 4.40 0.38 -17.46
C ALA A 42 4.76 1.39 -16.37
N GLU A 43 5.53 2.44 -16.67
CA GLU A 43 5.90 3.48 -15.69
C GLU A 43 4.77 4.49 -15.47
N VAL A 44 3.96 4.79 -16.50
CA VAL A 44 3.00 5.90 -16.44
C VAL A 44 1.54 5.48 -16.37
N SER A 45 1.20 4.23 -16.74
CA SER A 45 -0.20 3.81 -16.86
C SER A 45 -0.55 2.67 -15.90
N ARG A 46 -1.45 2.95 -14.96
CA ARG A 46 -2.01 1.92 -14.07
C ARG A 46 -2.74 0.83 -14.82
N ALA A 47 -3.34 1.16 -15.96
CA ALA A 47 -4.05 0.19 -16.81
C ALA A 47 -3.11 -0.86 -17.41
N TRP A 48 -1.81 -0.55 -17.53
CA TRP A 48 -0.81 -1.50 -17.99
C TRP A 48 -0.65 -2.69 -17.02
N TRP A 49 -0.78 -2.42 -15.72
CA TRP A 49 -0.73 -3.40 -14.62
C TRP A 49 -2.09 -4.02 -14.28
N ALA A 50 -3.11 -3.82 -15.10
CA ALA A 50 -4.43 -4.36 -14.84
C ALA A 50 -4.47 -5.89 -15.00
N ASN A 51 -5.22 -6.57 -14.12
CA ASN A 51 -5.53 -8.00 -14.20
C ASN A 51 -6.42 -8.32 -15.40
N SER A 52 -5.85 -8.30 -16.59
CA SER A 52 -6.54 -8.31 -17.88
C SER A 52 -6.00 -9.41 -18.79
N ALA A 53 -6.74 -9.75 -19.84
CA ALA A 53 -6.36 -10.77 -20.81
C ALA A 53 -5.11 -10.41 -21.67
N THR A 54 -4.46 -9.28 -21.39
CA THR A 54 -3.21 -8.86 -22.05
C THR A 54 -2.06 -9.82 -21.71
N THR A 55 -1.02 -9.86 -22.56
CA THR A 55 0.11 -10.78 -22.39
C THR A 55 0.83 -10.56 -21.06
N GLN A 56 0.98 -9.31 -20.59
CA GLN A 56 1.51 -9.00 -19.27
C GLN A 56 0.54 -9.41 -18.17
N GLY A 57 -0.75 -9.07 -18.31
CA GLY A 57 -1.79 -9.38 -17.33
C GLY A 57 -1.85 -10.87 -17.00
N ARG A 58 -1.78 -11.69 -18.04
CA ARG A 58 -1.73 -13.15 -17.91
C ARG A 58 -0.51 -13.64 -17.13
N ALA A 59 0.62 -12.92 -17.14
CA ALA A 59 1.84 -13.37 -16.46
C ALA A 59 1.65 -13.53 -14.97
N TRP A 60 1.08 -12.54 -14.28
CA TRP A 60 0.79 -12.67 -12.86
C TRP A 60 -0.50 -13.45 -12.59
N GLN A 61 -1.54 -13.28 -13.42
CA GLN A 61 -2.81 -14.00 -13.22
C GLN A 61 -2.66 -15.52 -13.32
N GLU A 62 -1.96 -16.01 -14.34
CA GLU A 62 -1.71 -17.45 -14.51
C GLU A 62 -0.71 -17.98 -13.47
N ALA A 63 0.14 -17.12 -12.89
CA ALA A 63 1.00 -17.46 -11.76
C ALA A 63 0.24 -17.51 -10.43
N GLY A 64 -1.05 -17.16 -10.40
CA GLY A 64 -1.86 -17.13 -9.19
C GLY A 64 -1.74 -15.85 -8.37
N TRP A 65 -1.35 -14.74 -9.01
CA TRP A 65 -1.17 -13.42 -8.41
C TRP A 65 -2.06 -12.36 -9.08
N LEU A 66 -2.44 -11.34 -8.33
CA LEU A 66 -3.22 -10.19 -8.77
C LEU A 66 -2.58 -8.89 -8.29
N ILE A 67 -2.78 -7.82 -9.05
CA ILE A 67 -2.35 -6.45 -8.70
C ILE A 67 -3.60 -5.61 -8.47
N ASP A 68 -3.71 -4.91 -7.34
CA ASP A 68 -4.87 -4.06 -7.06
C ASP A 68 -4.66 -2.60 -7.43
N LEU A 69 -3.55 -2.00 -6.97
CA LEU A 69 -3.21 -0.60 -7.22
C LEU A 69 -1.68 -0.46 -7.31
N PRO A 70 -1.12 -0.31 -8.52
CA PRO A 70 0.31 -0.12 -8.69
C PRO A 70 0.73 1.27 -8.19
N ASP A 71 1.87 1.30 -7.50
CA ASP A 71 2.53 2.50 -7.03
C ASP A 71 3.53 3.00 -8.07
N LEU A 72 3.03 3.74 -9.05
CA LEU A 72 3.86 4.28 -10.12
C LEU A 72 4.73 5.46 -9.70
N GLU A 73 4.39 6.12 -8.59
CA GLU A 73 5.13 7.27 -8.05
C GLU A 73 6.46 6.81 -7.43
N ASN A 74 6.40 5.78 -6.57
CA ASN A 74 7.63 5.18 -6.02
C ASN A 74 8.18 4.06 -6.90
N LYS A 75 7.56 3.80 -8.07
CA LYS A 75 7.94 2.72 -8.98
C LYS A 75 7.93 1.34 -8.31
N VAL A 76 6.90 1.05 -7.53
CA VAL A 76 6.69 -0.22 -6.82
C VAL A 76 5.38 -0.88 -7.25
N ILE A 77 5.40 -2.19 -7.38
CA ILE A 77 4.24 -3.02 -7.72
C ILE A 77 4.06 -4.07 -6.64
N VAL A 78 2.85 -4.11 -6.08
CA VAL A 78 2.48 -5.08 -5.05
C VAL A 78 1.62 -6.17 -5.69
N PHE A 79 2.11 -7.40 -5.63
CA PHE A 79 1.40 -8.60 -6.04
C PHE A 79 0.78 -9.25 -4.81
N ARG A 80 -0.50 -9.63 -4.92
CA ARG A 80 -1.19 -10.43 -3.91
C ARG A 80 -1.61 -11.79 -4.46
N PRO A 81 -1.66 -12.84 -3.64
CA PRO A 81 -2.15 -14.14 -4.08
C PRO A 81 -3.64 -14.09 -4.49
N ALA A 82 -3.98 -14.73 -5.59
CA ALA A 82 -5.35 -14.79 -6.12
C ALA A 82 -6.31 -15.57 -5.22
N ARG A 83 -5.77 -16.53 -4.43
CA ARG A 83 -6.54 -17.39 -3.52
C ARG A 83 -6.86 -16.78 -2.16
N ILE A 84 -6.52 -15.51 -1.92
CA ILE A 84 -6.92 -14.84 -0.68
C ILE A 84 -8.46 -14.71 -0.67
N THR A 85 -9.12 -15.72 -0.11
CA THR A 85 -10.51 -15.68 0.31
C THR A 85 -10.59 -14.91 1.63
N TYR A 86 -11.07 -13.66 1.55
CA TYR A 86 -11.61 -12.85 2.66
C TYR A 86 -10.70 -12.40 3.82
N ARG A 87 -9.37 -12.26 3.66
CA ARG A 87 -8.55 -11.54 4.66
C ARG A 87 -7.68 -10.38 4.18
N VAL A 88 -7.60 -10.07 2.89
CA VAL A 88 -6.77 -8.95 2.44
C VAL A 88 -7.55 -8.14 1.40
N SER A 89 -8.28 -7.14 1.91
CA SER A 89 -8.56 -5.95 1.12
C SER A 89 -7.21 -5.34 0.68
N PRO A 90 -7.13 -4.74 -0.51
CA PRO A 90 -5.88 -4.18 -1.03
C PRO A 90 -5.27 -3.21 -0.02
N ILE A 91 -4.02 -3.44 0.39
CA ILE A 91 -3.21 -2.43 1.06
C ILE A 91 -3.00 -1.32 0.03
N ARG A 92 -3.89 -0.33 0.03
CA ARG A 92 -3.60 0.94 -0.62
C ARG A 92 -2.46 1.58 0.14
N LYS A 93 -1.44 2.06 -0.57
CA LYS A 93 -0.46 3.04 -0.06
C LYS A 93 -1.16 4.03 0.87
N SER A 94 -0.78 3.99 2.13
CA SER A 94 -1.31 4.87 3.14
C SER A 94 -0.53 6.17 3.18
N VAL A 95 -1.00 7.18 2.45
CA VAL A 95 -0.56 8.55 2.70
C VAL A 95 -1.31 9.03 3.96
N GLY A 96 -0.84 8.61 5.14
CA GLY A 96 -1.50 8.82 6.44
C GLY A 96 -0.74 8.24 7.63
N TRP A 97 -1.23 8.52 8.84
CA TRP A 97 -0.67 8.01 10.10
C TRP A 97 -0.59 6.48 10.08
N THR A 98 0.61 5.95 10.33
CA THR A 98 0.86 4.50 10.46
C THR A 98 0.29 3.96 11.76
N GLY A 99 0.07 2.65 11.83
CA GLY A 99 -0.35 1.97 13.06
C GLY A 99 0.57 2.25 14.24
N ASP A 100 1.88 2.25 14.00
CA ASP A 100 2.90 2.53 15.02
C ASP A 100 2.82 3.98 15.51
N GLN A 101 2.60 4.95 14.62
CA GLN A 101 2.43 6.35 15.02
C GLN A 101 1.15 6.57 15.82
N ILE A 102 0.05 5.88 15.47
CA ILE A 102 -1.22 5.93 16.19
C ILE A 102 -1.05 5.34 17.59
N LYS A 103 -0.37 4.19 17.69
CA LYS A 103 -0.03 3.55 18.96
C LYS A 103 0.85 4.44 19.83
N ALA A 104 1.89 5.04 19.25
CA ALA A 104 2.80 5.93 19.96
C ALA A 104 2.08 7.19 20.48
N LEU A 105 1.20 7.79 19.67
CA LEU A 105 0.36 8.91 20.09
C LEU A 105 -0.53 8.51 21.28
N ARG A 106 -1.18 7.35 21.20
CA ARG A 106 -2.05 6.83 22.25
C ARG A 106 -1.29 6.63 23.56
N GLU A 107 -0.14 5.96 23.50
CA GLU A 107 0.68 5.65 24.67
C GLU A 107 1.30 6.91 25.28
N PHE A 108 1.72 7.85 24.45
CA PHE A 108 2.21 9.15 24.90
C PHE A 108 1.14 9.95 25.66
N ALA A 109 -0.10 9.92 25.17
CA ALA A 109 -1.22 10.59 25.83
C ALA A 109 -1.79 9.80 27.03
N GLY A 110 -1.27 8.60 27.31
CA GLY A 110 -1.74 7.73 28.39
C GLY A 110 -3.13 7.14 28.16
N TRP A 111 -3.58 7.04 26.90
CA TRP A 111 -4.92 6.58 26.56
C TRP A 111 -4.98 5.07 26.27
N SER A 112 -6.14 4.48 26.52
CA SER A 112 -6.53 3.16 26.02
C SER A 112 -6.99 3.23 24.56
N GLN A 113 -7.07 2.08 23.89
CA GLN A 113 -7.55 2.02 22.50
C GLN A 113 -9.00 2.52 22.37
N GLN A 114 -9.84 2.32 23.40
CA GLN A 114 -11.21 2.82 23.44
C GLN A 114 -11.27 4.34 23.55
N GLU A 115 -10.44 4.93 24.41
CA GLU A 115 -10.43 6.39 24.62
C GLU A 115 -9.92 7.17 23.40
N LEU A 116 -9.02 6.59 22.62
CA LEU A 116 -8.64 7.15 21.31
C LEU A 116 -9.77 6.97 20.29
N ALA A 117 -10.46 5.83 20.30
CA ALA A 117 -11.59 5.56 19.42
C ALA A 117 -12.75 6.54 19.63
N ASP A 118 -13.09 6.82 20.89
CA ASP A 118 -14.15 7.75 21.28
C ASP A 118 -13.86 9.17 20.77
N ARG A 119 -12.61 9.64 20.89
CA ARG A 119 -12.16 10.95 20.38
C ARG A 119 -12.20 11.04 18.86
N LEU A 120 -11.99 9.93 18.16
CA LEU A 120 -12.06 9.85 16.70
C LEU A 120 -13.46 9.47 16.19
N ALA A 121 -14.43 9.28 17.07
CA ALA A 121 -15.78 8.79 16.76
C ALA A 121 -15.79 7.49 15.92
N VAL A 122 -14.88 6.56 16.24
CA VAL A 122 -14.78 5.23 15.62
C VAL A 122 -14.97 4.13 16.66
N ARG A 123 -15.06 2.88 16.21
CA ARG A 123 -15.11 1.72 17.12
C ARG A 123 -13.69 1.37 17.57
N GLN A 124 -13.53 0.86 18.79
CA GLN A 124 -12.20 0.44 19.31
C GLN A 124 -11.52 -0.61 18.42
N GLN A 125 -12.27 -1.52 17.80
CA GLN A 125 -11.72 -2.49 16.85
C GLN A 125 -11.01 -1.81 15.67
N THR A 126 -11.46 -0.63 15.26
CA THR A 126 -10.80 0.17 14.20
C THR A 126 -9.41 0.65 14.64
N ILE A 127 -9.23 1.05 15.89
CA ILE A 127 -7.93 1.43 16.45
C ILE A 127 -7.03 0.20 16.57
N SER A 128 -7.56 -0.91 17.07
CA SER A 128 -6.83 -2.18 17.15
C SER A 128 -6.34 -2.64 15.76
N ASP A 129 -7.20 -2.60 14.75
CA ASP A 129 -6.85 -2.96 13.38
C ASP A 129 -5.79 -2.02 12.79
N TRP A 130 -5.76 -0.75 13.18
CA TRP A 130 -4.71 0.19 12.79
C TRP A 130 -3.38 -0.12 13.47
N GLU A 131 -3.38 -0.30 14.80
CA GLU A 131 -2.17 -0.58 15.58
C GLU A 131 -1.52 -1.93 15.24
N VAL A 132 -2.29 -2.89 14.74
CA VAL A 132 -1.80 -4.21 14.28
C VAL A 132 -1.36 -4.18 12.81
N GLY A 133 -1.48 -3.03 12.13
CA GLY A 133 -1.04 -2.87 10.74
C GLY A 133 -2.00 -3.46 9.71
N ASN A 134 -3.21 -3.86 10.11
CA ASN A 134 -4.21 -4.38 9.18
C ASN A 134 -4.78 -3.28 8.27
N HIS A 135 -4.78 -2.01 8.70
CA HIS A 135 -5.20 -0.86 7.89
C HIS A 135 -4.53 0.43 8.36
N THR A 136 -4.45 1.45 7.50
CA THR A 136 -3.99 2.79 7.88
C THR A 136 -5.14 3.77 7.95
N ALA A 137 -5.03 4.79 8.80
CA ALA A 137 -6.06 5.82 8.90
C ALA A 137 -6.29 6.51 7.53
N ARG A 138 -7.55 6.54 7.08
CA ARG A 138 -7.96 7.19 5.81
C ARG A 138 -7.63 8.69 5.87
N ARG A 139 -7.33 9.33 4.73
CA ARG A 139 -6.95 10.77 4.63
C ARG A 139 -7.83 11.73 5.45
N SER A 140 -9.14 11.48 5.53
CA SER A 140 -10.08 12.30 6.32
C SER A 140 -9.81 12.26 7.83
N MET A 141 -9.26 11.15 8.33
CA MET A 141 -8.93 10.94 9.74
C MET A 141 -7.52 11.46 10.09
N SER A 142 -6.65 11.63 9.09
CA SER A 142 -5.32 12.21 9.28
C SER A 142 -5.39 13.60 9.90
N LYS A 143 -6.35 14.45 9.48
CA LYS A 143 -6.51 15.80 10.05
C LYS A 143 -6.89 15.78 11.53
N LEU A 144 -7.74 14.84 11.95
CA LEU A 144 -8.15 14.69 13.35
C LEU A 144 -7.01 14.17 14.22
N LEU A 145 -6.26 13.17 13.73
CA LEU A 145 -5.05 12.68 14.41
C LEU A 145 -3.99 13.77 14.55
N GLN A 146 -3.82 14.63 13.53
CA GLN A 146 -2.94 15.79 13.61
C GLN A 146 -3.39 16.81 14.66
N MET A 147 -4.68 17.11 14.74
CA MET A 147 -5.22 18.01 15.77
C MET A 147 -4.98 17.46 17.18
N ILE A 148 -5.29 16.17 17.39
CA ILE A 148 -5.07 15.48 18.67
C ILE A 148 -3.60 15.47 19.05
N ALA A 149 -2.69 15.17 18.12
CA ALA A 149 -1.26 15.18 18.37
C ALA A 149 -0.74 16.56 18.79
N ARG A 150 -1.24 17.64 18.16
CA ARG A 150 -0.91 19.02 18.56
C ARG A 150 -1.46 19.36 19.94
N GLU A 151 -2.68 18.93 20.25
CA GLU A 151 -3.32 19.17 21.54
C GLU A 151 -2.54 18.52 22.69
N VAL A 152 -2.09 17.27 22.52
CA VAL A 152 -1.32 16.56 23.55
C VAL A 152 0.19 16.85 23.51
N GLY A 153 0.66 17.65 22.54
CA GLY A 153 2.07 17.98 22.38
C GLY A 153 2.94 16.81 21.89
N PHE A 154 2.35 15.84 21.19
CA PHE A 154 3.07 14.68 20.66
C PHE A 154 3.94 15.09 19.45
N PRO A 155 5.26 14.85 19.48
CA PRO A 155 6.13 15.17 18.36
C PRO A 155 6.01 14.12 17.25
N TYR A 156 5.50 14.51 16.08
CA TYR A 156 5.34 13.62 14.93
C TYR A 156 5.83 14.29 13.63
N LYS A 157 6.37 13.49 12.70
CA LYS A 157 6.74 13.94 11.35
C LYS A 157 5.58 13.67 10.40
N THR A 158 4.89 14.72 9.94
CA THR A 158 4.11 14.64 8.71
C THR A 158 5.07 14.77 7.55
N GLU A 159 5.14 13.80 6.65
CA GLU A 159 5.62 14.13 5.31
C GLU A 159 4.62 15.12 4.71
N PRO A 160 5.09 16.23 4.11
CA PRO A 160 4.22 17.25 3.57
C PRO A 160 3.31 16.64 2.50
N THR A 161 2.01 16.83 2.65
CA THR A 161 1.07 16.52 1.58
C THR A 161 1.16 17.63 0.53
N GLU A 162 1.15 17.29 -0.77
CA GLU A 162 1.19 18.25 -1.90
C GLU A 162 0.15 19.39 -1.80
N ASP A 163 -0.90 19.22 -0.99
CA ASP A 163 -1.89 20.26 -0.68
C ASP A 163 -1.34 21.41 0.21
N ASP A 164 -0.24 21.23 0.95
CA ASP A 164 0.40 22.26 1.79
C ASP A 164 1.34 23.18 1.00
N GLU A 165 1.79 22.78 -0.21
CA GLU A 165 2.62 23.65 -1.07
C GLU A 165 1.78 24.70 -1.83
N SER A 166 0.46 24.52 -1.93
CA SER A 166 -0.43 25.47 -2.62
C SER A 166 -0.83 26.69 -1.78
N GLN A 167 -0.31 26.84 -0.56
CA GLN A 167 -0.54 28.02 0.29
C GLN A 167 0.74 28.79 0.66
N LYS A 168 1.85 28.56 -0.05
CA LYS A 168 3.06 29.39 0.00
C LYS A 168 3.31 30.10 -1.33
N THR A 169 2.36 30.91 -1.74
CA THR A 169 2.63 32.06 -2.61
C THR A 169 1.85 33.24 -2.09
N ASP A 170 2.53 34.05 -1.28
CA ASP A 170 2.34 35.50 -1.22
C ASP A 170 3.74 36.12 -1.15
#